data_AF-A0A938QRY2-F1
#
_entry.id   AF-A0A938QRY2-F1
#
_cell.length_a   1.000
_cell.length_b   1.000
_cell.length_c   1.000
_cell.angle_alpha   90.00
_cell.angle_beta   90.00
_cell.angle_gamma   90.00
#
_symmetry.space_group_name_H-M   'P 1'
#
loop_
_entity.id
_entity.type
_entity.pdbx_description
1 polymer ?
#
loop_
_entity_poly.entity_id
_entity_poly.type
_entity_poly.pdbx_seq_one_letter_code
_entity_poly.pdbx_strand_id
1 'polypeptide(L)'
;MNAQPRGRTLLLAVAAAALALASGGACTTAADDGGPGEGEGEGEGEGEGEGEGEGEGEGEGEGDDESGIVYDVTVDVGPSGPYGTHTFAVPARTNWVNTGLFLRAGQTAQIAASGTWSVGGVAVTPAGEASLGTERGCPWGALVARSGLRFEDALTCIGAGATFTASVDDVVYVGMIASSDLGETYESRLTLDGQLTVTVTSAGDTVPTVPRDALATFPLGSVSSGWVELQSAHHLVTIEVAEVVADLDAAGASLDTLDDIYDVERQLRGQGPFLEQRVRWVKDATIASFAYMLAGNPIRCVPELMNGVATQRILRASEAATDIWGFSHELGHLFTMTNGAWVYQYNNMESWPNIFTLRVLRTLNRTAFQPNVDTYCDGRDAYLAGGAYETFKNDPFVQLCFLMEFEEQYGASFYEQFFQGMNSQTNEDVGWDGTDQATWRYVRDRFNLAAGEDTTPRWNAWRVPL
;
A
#
# COMPACT_ATOMS: atom_id res chain seq x y z
N MET A 1 0.85 17.37 -42.68
CA MET A 1 0.84 15.93 -43.01
C MET A 1 1.88 15.26 -42.13
N ASN A 2 1.38 14.40 -41.23
CA ASN A 2 2.02 13.34 -40.45
C ASN A 2 3.28 13.66 -39.62
N ALA A 3 3.04 13.99 -38.34
CA ALA A 3 3.97 13.74 -37.25
C ALA A 3 3.44 12.53 -36.44
N GLN A 4 4.24 11.47 -36.33
CA GLN A 4 3.98 10.32 -35.45
C GLN A 4 4.42 10.64 -34.02
N PRO A 5 3.64 10.31 -32.98
CA PRO A 5 4.12 10.35 -31.61
C PRO A 5 4.80 9.02 -31.26
N ARG A 6 5.96 9.11 -30.59
CA ARG A 6 6.61 7.98 -29.90
C ARG A 6 5.87 7.74 -28.59
N GLY A 7 5.03 6.71 -28.54
CA GLY A 7 4.49 6.19 -27.30
C GLY A 7 5.53 5.34 -26.58
N ARG A 8 5.96 5.75 -25.39
CA ARG A 8 6.57 4.86 -24.40
C ARG A 8 5.43 4.17 -23.68
N THR A 9 5.25 2.87 -23.93
CA THR A 9 4.32 2.02 -23.18
C THR A 9 4.97 1.72 -21.84
N LEU A 10 4.48 2.35 -20.77
CA LEU A 10 4.77 1.95 -19.39
C LEU A 10 3.97 0.66 -19.14
N LEU A 11 4.65 -0.48 -18.95
CA LEU A 11 4.00 -1.71 -18.48
C LEU A 11 3.66 -1.54 -17.00
N LEU A 12 2.38 -1.36 -16.67
CA LEU A 12 1.86 -1.62 -15.33
C LEU A 12 1.81 -3.13 -15.12
N ALA A 13 2.56 -3.64 -14.14
CA ALA A 13 2.38 -4.99 -13.64
C ALA A 13 1.23 -4.96 -12.61
N VAL A 14 0.08 -5.50 -13.00
CA VAL A 14 -1.03 -5.80 -12.08
C VAL A 14 -0.83 -7.25 -11.63
N ALA A 15 -0.47 -7.46 -10.37
CA ALA A 15 -0.44 -8.78 -9.77
C ALA A 15 -1.88 -9.19 -9.39
N ALA A 16 -2.43 -10.17 -10.11
CA ALA A 16 -3.65 -10.88 -9.74
C ALA A 16 -3.23 -12.25 -9.21
N ALA A 17 -3.39 -12.49 -7.91
CA ALA A 17 -3.08 -13.78 -7.30
C ALA A 17 -4.26 -14.75 -7.48
N ALA A 18 -4.00 -15.85 -8.19
CA ALA A 18 -4.90 -17.00 -8.24
C ALA A 18 -4.72 -17.85 -6.97
N LEU A 19 -5.76 -17.91 -6.13
CA LEU A 19 -5.83 -18.86 -5.01
C LEU A 19 -6.03 -20.27 -5.58
N ALA A 20 -4.97 -21.10 -5.55
CA ALA A 20 -5.03 -22.48 -6.03
C ALA A 20 -5.73 -23.40 -5.03
N LEU A 21 -6.99 -23.73 -5.28
CA LEU A 21 -7.66 -24.90 -4.70
C LEU A 21 -7.13 -26.16 -5.40
N ALA A 22 -6.36 -26.96 -4.67
CA ALA A 22 -5.81 -28.22 -5.16
C ALA A 22 -6.93 -29.24 -5.49
N SER A 23 -7.06 -29.59 -6.77
CA SER A 23 -7.71 -30.83 -7.21
C SER A 23 -6.87 -31.48 -8.30
N GLY A 24 -6.47 -32.72 -8.06
CA GLY A 24 -5.54 -33.47 -8.90
C GLY A 24 -6.13 -33.92 -10.24
N GLY A 25 -5.29 -34.00 -11.26
CA GLY A 25 -5.64 -34.58 -12.56
C GLY A 25 -4.46 -34.53 -13.53
N ALA A 26 -4.05 -35.69 -14.01
CA ALA A 26 -2.77 -35.96 -14.65
C ALA A 26 -2.68 -35.62 -16.16
N CYS A 27 -1.43 -35.37 -16.60
CA CYS A 27 -0.75 -35.84 -17.83
C CYS A 27 -1.27 -35.41 -19.23
N THR A 28 -0.43 -34.72 -20.02
CA THR A 28 0.29 -35.24 -21.21
C THR A 28 1.02 -34.14 -22.01
N THR A 29 2.01 -34.59 -22.78
CA THR A 29 3.23 -34.01 -23.37
C THR A 29 3.10 -33.29 -24.73
N ALA A 30 4.11 -32.45 -25.07
CA ALA A 30 4.87 -32.34 -26.36
C ALA A 30 5.20 -30.85 -26.71
N ALA A 31 6.48 -30.42 -26.70
CA ALA A 31 7.45 -30.34 -27.82
C ALA A 31 7.15 -29.24 -28.88
N ASP A 32 8.04 -28.26 -29.09
CA ASP A 32 9.02 -28.23 -30.20
C ASP A 32 9.75 -26.86 -30.40
N ASP A 33 11.04 -26.96 -30.72
CA ASP A 33 12.03 -26.13 -31.43
C ASP A 33 11.96 -24.58 -31.65
N GLY A 34 13.12 -23.93 -31.38
CA GLY A 34 13.91 -23.31 -32.47
C GLY A 34 14.35 -21.83 -32.37
N GLY A 35 15.66 -21.57 -32.30
CA GLY A 35 16.30 -20.38 -32.93
C GLY A 35 17.36 -19.61 -32.11
N PRO A 36 18.63 -19.49 -32.55
CA PRO A 36 19.68 -18.72 -31.89
C PRO A 36 19.80 -17.29 -32.46
N GLY A 37 20.12 -16.32 -31.60
CA GLY A 37 20.46 -14.95 -31.99
C GLY A 37 21.75 -14.51 -31.30
N GLU A 38 22.86 -14.53 -32.05
CA GLU A 38 24.13 -13.93 -31.66
C GLU A 38 24.08 -12.41 -31.78
N GLY A 39 24.66 -11.71 -30.81
CA GLY A 39 24.81 -10.27 -30.80
C GLY A 39 25.97 -9.87 -29.91
N GLU A 40 27.17 -9.86 -30.48
CA GLU A 40 28.37 -9.29 -29.87
C GLU A 40 28.25 -7.76 -29.79
N GLY A 41 28.64 -7.20 -28.66
CA GLY A 41 28.70 -5.76 -28.42
C GLY A 41 29.69 -5.47 -27.29
N GLU A 42 30.97 -5.39 -27.65
CA GLU A 42 32.03 -4.90 -26.77
C GLU A 42 31.83 -3.41 -26.48
N GLY A 43 31.95 -3.04 -25.21
CA GLY A 43 31.92 -1.66 -24.73
C GLY A 43 32.74 -1.54 -23.46
N GLU A 44 34.04 -1.40 -23.61
CA GLU A 44 34.95 -1.04 -22.53
C GLU A 44 34.68 0.40 -22.07
N GLY A 45 34.52 0.57 -20.76
CA GLY A 45 34.39 1.86 -20.10
C GLY A 45 35.01 1.77 -18.72
N GLU A 46 36.34 1.91 -18.67
CA GLU A 46 37.07 2.11 -17.42
C GLU A 46 36.73 3.48 -16.83
N GLY A 47 36.32 3.48 -15.57
CA GLY A 47 36.10 4.68 -14.76
C GLY A 47 36.49 4.38 -13.32
N GLU A 48 37.79 4.47 -13.04
CA GLU A 48 38.31 4.46 -11.67
C GLU A 48 37.94 5.77 -10.97
N GLY A 49 37.29 5.64 -9.81
CA GLY A 49 36.99 6.73 -8.90
C GLY A 49 37.16 6.24 -7.48
N GLU A 50 38.41 6.22 -7.00
CA GLU A 50 38.72 6.05 -5.58
C GLU A 50 38.29 7.30 -4.80
N GLY A 51 37.44 7.09 -3.79
CA GLY A 51 37.04 8.09 -2.82
C GLY A 51 36.95 7.45 -1.45
N GLU A 52 38.08 7.36 -0.74
CA GLU A 52 38.10 7.04 0.67
C GLU A 52 37.53 8.20 1.48
N GLY A 53 36.52 7.91 2.29
CA GLY A 53 35.93 8.84 3.24
C GLY A 53 35.55 8.08 4.51
N GLU A 54 36.50 7.96 5.44
CA GLU A 54 36.21 7.57 6.81
C GLU A 54 35.47 8.71 7.51
N GLY A 55 34.28 8.40 8.03
CA GLY A 55 33.47 9.31 8.83
C GLY A 55 32.76 8.53 9.93
N GLU A 56 33.44 8.38 11.07
CA GLU A 56 32.78 7.99 12.31
C GLU A 56 31.87 9.14 12.77
N GLY A 57 30.57 8.90 12.78
CA GLY A 57 29.56 9.81 13.30
C GLY A 57 28.60 9.06 14.19
N GLU A 58 28.92 8.98 15.48
CA GLU A 58 27.93 8.68 16.52
C GLU A 58 26.99 9.89 16.61
N GLY A 59 25.82 9.76 15.99
CA GLY A 59 24.72 10.71 16.13
C GLY A 59 23.56 10.04 16.85
N GLU A 60 23.45 10.26 18.15
CA GLU A 60 22.18 10.13 18.85
C GLU A 60 21.24 11.22 18.31
N GLY A 61 20.48 10.86 17.28
CA GLY A 61 19.43 11.70 16.73
C GLY A 61 18.17 11.54 17.56
N GLU A 62 18.03 12.35 18.61
CA GLU A 62 16.70 12.76 19.06
C GLU A 62 16.09 13.56 17.90
N GLY A 63 15.18 12.94 17.17
CA GLY A 63 14.47 13.57 16.06
C GLY A 63 13.60 14.70 16.58
N ASP A 64 14.02 15.94 16.33
CA ASP A 64 13.20 17.13 16.49
C ASP A 64 11.92 17.00 15.64
N ASP A 65 10.77 17.03 16.32
CA ASP A 65 9.40 17.07 15.79
C ASP A 65 9.09 18.40 15.05
N GLU A 66 9.92 18.81 14.08
CA GLU A 66 9.73 20.04 13.32
C GLU A 66 9.09 19.80 11.95
N SER A 67 7.81 19.44 11.97
CA SER A 67 6.79 20.20 11.24
C SER A 67 5.42 19.68 11.67
N GLY A 68 4.66 20.47 12.41
CA GLY A 68 3.30 20.14 12.87
C GLY A 68 2.27 20.05 11.74
N ILE A 69 2.64 19.51 10.57
CA ILE A 69 1.73 19.20 9.48
C ILE A 69 1.03 17.89 9.86
N VAL A 70 -0.17 18.03 10.40
CA VAL A 70 -1.09 16.90 10.56
C VAL A 70 -1.54 16.49 9.16
N TYR A 71 -1.01 15.37 8.66
CA TYR A 71 -1.40 14.82 7.36
C TYR A 71 -2.79 14.17 7.36
N ASP A 72 -3.35 13.93 8.55
CA ASP A 72 -4.68 13.37 8.73
C ASP A 72 -5.73 14.48 8.83
N VAL A 73 -6.44 14.69 7.72
CA VAL A 73 -7.55 15.64 7.67
C VAL A 73 -8.83 14.94 8.14
N THR A 74 -9.41 15.44 9.23
CA THR A 74 -10.75 15.05 9.68
C THR A 74 -11.71 16.22 9.47
N VAL A 75 -12.85 15.97 8.84
CA VAL A 75 -13.92 16.97 8.70
C VAL A 75 -14.96 16.72 9.78
N ASP A 76 -15.06 17.66 10.72
CA ASP A 76 -16.03 17.57 11.82
C ASP A 76 -17.46 17.80 11.29
N VAL A 77 -18.22 16.71 11.23
CA VAL A 77 -19.63 16.68 10.85
C VAL A 77 -20.43 15.92 11.90
N GLY A 78 -21.65 16.40 12.17
CA GLY A 78 -22.57 15.70 13.07
C GLY A 78 -23.03 14.36 12.50
N PRO A 79 -23.64 13.49 13.34
CA PRO A 79 -24.12 12.19 12.88
C PRO A 79 -25.25 12.29 11.83
N SER A 80 -26.05 13.35 11.85
CA SER A 80 -27.18 13.52 10.95
C SER A 80 -27.07 14.78 10.10
N GLY A 81 -27.51 14.69 8.84
CA GLY A 81 -27.58 15.81 7.90
C GLY A 81 -28.73 16.81 8.16
N PRO A 82 -28.86 17.83 7.29
CA PRO A 82 -28.12 17.99 6.03
C PRO A 82 -26.66 18.39 6.24
N TYR A 83 -25.78 18.00 5.31
CA TYR A 83 -24.34 18.28 5.34
C TYR A 83 -24.01 19.77 5.44
N GLY A 84 -24.68 20.64 4.66
CA GLY A 84 -24.42 22.08 4.72
C GLY A 84 -23.14 22.48 3.99
N THR A 85 -22.30 23.31 4.62
CA THR A 85 -21.05 23.83 4.06
C THR A 85 -19.90 23.63 5.03
N HIS A 86 -18.83 22.96 4.58
CA HIS A 86 -17.62 22.74 5.36
C HIS A 86 -16.39 23.15 4.56
N THR A 87 -15.41 23.74 5.26
CA THR A 87 -14.13 24.17 4.70
C THR A 87 -13.01 23.51 5.48
N PHE A 88 -12.08 22.86 4.78
CA PHE A 88 -10.96 22.13 5.37
C PHE A 88 -9.72 22.20 4.48
N ALA A 89 -8.56 21.87 5.04
CA ALA A 89 -7.32 21.79 4.29
C ALA A 89 -7.20 20.43 3.59
N VAL A 90 -6.62 20.41 2.39
CA VAL A 90 -6.21 19.17 1.70
C VAL A 90 -4.71 19.28 1.42
N PRO A 91 -3.85 18.68 2.27
CA PRO A 91 -2.41 18.66 2.07
C PRO A 91 -2.02 17.89 0.81
N ALA A 92 -0.96 18.31 0.12
CA ALA A 92 -0.47 17.64 -1.08
C ALA A 92 -0.04 16.19 -0.81
N ARG A 93 0.43 15.91 0.41
CA ARG A 93 0.92 14.59 0.82
C ARG A 93 -0.21 13.62 1.22
N THR A 94 -1.43 14.10 1.44
CA THR A 94 -2.55 13.25 1.86
C THR A 94 -3.18 12.55 0.67
N ASN A 95 -3.31 11.21 0.72
CA ASN A 95 -3.90 10.41 -0.35
C ASN A 95 -5.35 10.82 -0.69
N TRP A 96 -6.30 10.44 0.17
CA TRP A 96 -7.71 10.75 0.02
C TRP A 96 -8.28 11.29 1.32
N VAL A 97 -8.92 12.46 1.23
CA VAL A 97 -9.62 13.10 2.34
C VAL A 97 -11.10 12.74 2.27
N ASN A 98 -11.60 12.12 3.33
CA ASN A 98 -13.04 11.97 3.55
C ASN A 98 -13.64 13.35 3.79
N THR A 99 -14.58 13.77 2.93
CA THR A 99 -15.21 15.08 3.08
C THR A 99 -16.26 15.11 4.20
N GLY A 100 -16.65 13.95 4.74
CA GLY A 100 -17.77 13.81 5.65
C GLY A 100 -19.14 13.88 4.95
N LEU A 101 -19.16 13.84 3.61
CA LEU A 101 -20.38 13.90 2.80
C LEU A 101 -20.72 12.53 2.22
N PHE A 102 -21.97 12.13 2.34
CA PHE A 102 -22.55 11.03 1.57
C PHE A 102 -23.50 11.57 0.50
N LEU A 103 -23.35 11.10 -0.73
CA LEU A 103 -24.25 11.41 -1.83
C LEU A 103 -24.86 10.13 -2.39
N ARG A 104 -26.15 10.17 -2.64
CA ARG A 104 -26.85 9.20 -3.48
C ARG A 104 -26.62 9.52 -4.95
N ALA A 105 -26.72 8.50 -5.80
CA ALA A 105 -26.61 8.65 -7.25
C ALA A 105 -27.51 9.78 -7.77
N GLY A 106 -26.92 10.71 -8.54
CA GLY A 106 -27.56 11.89 -9.08
C GLY A 106 -27.64 13.10 -8.13
N GLN A 107 -27.32 12.95 -6.84
CA GLN A 107 -27.14 14.10 -5.95
C GLN A 107 -25.84 14.83 -6.25
N THR A 108 -25.77 16.10 -5.86
CA THR A 108 -24.66 16.98 -6.21
C THR A 108 -24.03 17.67 -5.00
N ALA A 109 -22.79 18.10 -5.19
CA ALA A 109 -22.08 18.99 -4.29
C ALA A 109 -21.41 20.12 -5.09
N GLN A 110 -21.41 21.31 -4.53
CA GLN A 110 -20.56 22.40 -5.01
C GLN A 110 -19.23 22.32 -4.27
N ILE A 111 -18.14 22.14 -5.01
CA ILE A 111 -16.79 22.06 -4.46
C ILE A 111 -16.00 23.24 -5.01
N ALA A 112 -15.36 24.01 -4.14
CA ALA A 112 -14.50 25.13 -4.50
C ALA A 112 -13.17 24.99 -3.78
N ALA A 113 -12.09 25.44 -4.41
CA ALA A 113 -10.75 25.32 -3.85
C ALA A 113 -9.87 26.52 -4.17
N SER A 114 -8.99 26.83 -3.23
CA SER A 114 -7.97 27.87 -3.36
C SER A 114 -6.68 27.43 -2.68
N GLY A 115 -5.58 28.13 -2.95
CA GLY A 115 -4.24 27.76 -2.50
C GLY A 115 -3.41 27.11 -3.61
N THR A 116 -2.32 26.47 -3.21
CA THR A 116 -1.35 25.86 -4.12
C THR A 116 -0.72 24.62 -3.50
N TRP A 117 -0.47 23.63 -4.36
CA TRP A 117 0.45 22.53 -4.06
C TRP A 117 1.77 22.74 -4.81
N SER A 118 2.76 21.90 -4.51
CA SER A 118 4.02 21.77 -5.25
C SER A 118 4.19 20.33 -5.72
N VAL A 119 4.38 20.12 -7.02
CA VAL A 119 4.61 18.80 -7.63
C VAL A 119 5.97 18.84 -8.34
N GLY A 120 6.95 18.07 -7.85
CA GLY A 120 8.31 18.11 -8.39
C GLY A 120 8.95 19.50 -8.35
N GLY A 121 8.64 20.30 -7.32
CA GLY A 121 9.11 21.69 -7.19
C GLY A 121 8.33 22.72 -8.04
N VAL A 122 7.34 22.28 -8.82
CA VAL A 122 6.48 23.16 -9.61
C VAL A 122 5.23 23.51 -8.80
N ALA A 123 5.02 24.79 -8.54
CA ALA A 123 3.79 25.26 -7.89
C ALA A 123 2.58 25.06 -8.83
N VAL A 124 1.59 24.32 -8.36
CA VAL A 124 0.35 24.02 -9.09
C VAL A 124 -0.86 24.60 -8.37
N THR A 125 -1.79 25.15 -9.15
CA THR A 125 -3.11 25.59 -8.66
C THR A 125 -4.08 24.40 -8.61
N PRO A 126 -5.28 24.53 -8.03
CA PRO A 126 -6.26 23.43 -8.03
C PRO A 126 -6.60 22.87 -9.42
N ALA A 127 -6.37 23.62 -10.50
CA ALA A 127 -6.57 23.16 -11.88
C ALA A 127 -5.53 22.12 -12.36
N GLY A 128 -4.43 21.95 -11.64
CA GLY A 128 -3.29 21.12 -12.04
C GLY A 128 -2.46 21.71 -13.17
N GLU A 129 -1.52 20.92 -13.68
CA GLU A 129 -0.58 21.29 -14.75
C GLU A 129 -0.46 20.12 -15.76
N ALA A 130 -1.13 20.25 -16.90
CA ALA A 130 -1.22 19.17 -17.89
C ALA A 130 0.12 18.85 -18.55
N SER A 131 1.09 19.77 -18.51
CA SER A 131 2.45 19.51 -19.01
C SER A 131 3.26 18.56 -18.13
N LEU A 132 2.88 18.38 -16.85
CA LEU A 132 3.46 17.35 -15.99
C LEU A 132 2.92 15.97 -16.38
N GLY A 133 1.65 15.89 -16.72
CA GLY A 133 0.98 14.66 -17.15
C GLY A 133 -0.53 14.76 -16.97
N THR A 134 -1.22 13.69 -17.34
CA THR A 134 -2.66 13.54 -17.12
C THR A 134 -2.97 12.13 -16.69
N GLU A 135 -3.93 11.98 -15.79
CA GLU A 135 -4.48 10.69 -15.38
C GLU A 135 -6.01 10.77 -15.44
N ARG A 136 -6.63 9.78 -16.10
CA ARG A 136 -8.10 9.72 -16.32
C ARG A 136 -8.72 11.02 -16.84
N GLY A 137 -7.96 11.78 -17.63
CA GLY A 137 -8.38 13.06 -18.21
C GLY A 137 -8.19 14.28 -17.31
N CYS A 138 -7.72 14.12 -16.06
CA CYS A 138 -7.37 15.22 -15.19
C CYS A 138 -5.85 15.53 -15.28
N PRO A 139 -5.45 16.80 -15.33
CA PRO A 139 -4.04 17.19 -15.18
C PRO A 139 -3.45 16.70 -13.85
N TRP A 140 -2.17 16.31 -13.84
CA TRP A 140 -1.46 16.09 -12.59
C TRP A 140 -1.42 17.37 -11.74
N GLY A 141 -1.55 17.21 -10.43
CA GLY A 141 -1.71 18.33 -9.50
C GLY A 141 -3.13 18.91 -9.42
N ALA A 142 -4.08 18.40 -10.20
CA ALA A 142 -5.46 18.87 -10.12
C ALA A 142 -6.16 18.34 -8.85
N LEU A 143 -7.02 19.18 -8.26
CA LEU A 143 -8.00 18.72 -7.28
C LEU A 143 -9.06 17.88 -7.99
N VAL A 144 -9.28 16.68 -7.49
CA VAL A 144 -10.31 15.77 -7.98
C VAL A 144 -11.27 15.35 -6.86
N ALA A 145 -12.46 14.90 -7.27
CA ALA A 145 -13.43 14.28 -6.38
C ALA A 145 -13.95 12.95 -6.97
N ARG A 146 -14.39 12.05 -6.09
CA ARG A 146 -14.98 10.75 -6.43
C ARG A 146 -15.96 10.26 -5.36
N SER A 147 -16.85 9.36 -5.76
CA SER A 147 -17.77 8.63 -4.88
C SER A 147 -17.16 7.26 -4.57
N GLY A 148 -16.81 7.01 -3.30
CA GLY A 148 -16.10 5.80 -2.89
C GLY A 148 -14.64 5.77 -3.37
N LEU A 149 -13.91 4.74 -2.95
CA LEU A 149 -12.51 4.53 -3.31
C LEU A 149 -12.27 3.19 -4.02
N ARG A 150 -13.25 2.74 -4.82
CA ARG A 150 -13.15 1.47 -5.58
C ARG A 150 -12.01 1.49 -6.60
N PHE A 151 -11.51 0.31 -6.93
CA PHE A 151 -10.49 0.13 -7.93
C PHE A 151 -11.00 0.59 -9.31
N GLU A 152 -10.20 1.42 -9.97
CA GLU A 152 -10.46 1.99 -11.30
C GLU A 152 -11.76 2.80 -11.48
N ASP A 153 -12.39 3.24 -10.39
CA ASP A 153 -13.60 4.06 -10.45
C ASP A 153 -13.35 5.45 -11.09
N ALA A 154 -14.43 6.11 -11.52
CA ALA A 154 -14.34 7.39 -12.22
C ALA A 154 -13.87 8.53 -11.30
N LEU A 155 -13.06 9.43 -11.87
CA LEU A 155 -12.64 10.69 -11.24
C LEU A 155 -13.34 11.88 -11.88
N THR A 156 -13.66 12.89 -11.08
CA THR A 156 -14.13 14.20 -11.56
C THR A 156 -13.08 15.26 -11.28
N CYS A 157 -12.56 15.92 -12.32
CA CYS A 157 -11.66 17.05 -12.16
C CYS A 157 -12.46 18.26 -11.63
N ILE A 158 -12.11 18.76 -10.44
CA ILE A 158 -12.81 19.86 -9.79
C ILE A 158 -12.16 21.20 -10.12
N GLY A 159 -10.83 21.26 -10.18
CA GLY A 159 -10.13 22.51 -10.41
C GLY A 159 -10.34 23.51 -9.25
N ALA A 160 -10.40 24.80 -9.58
CA ALA A 160 -10.72 25.86 -8.61
C ALA A 160 -12.19 25.80 -8.13
N GLY A 161 -13.06 25.12 -8.87
CA GLY A 161 -14.40 24.79 -8.40
C GLY A 161 -15.30 24.22 -9.49
N ALA A 162 -16.14 23.27 -9.10
CA ALA A 162 -17.07 22.58 -9.98
C ALA A 162 -18.28 22.04 -9.20
N THR A 163 -19.32 21.67 -9.95
CA THR A 163 -20.40 20.82 -9.43
C THR A 163 -20.01 19.36 -9.61
N PHE A 164 -19.84 18.64 -8.52
CA PHE A 164 -19.71 17.19 -8.50
C PHE A 164 -21.09 16.55 -8.51
N THR A 165 -21.29 15.50 -9.32
CA THR A 165 -22.52 14.69 -9.33
C THR A 165 -22.15 13.24 -9.06
N ALA A 166 -22.69 12.67 -7.99
CA ALA A 166 -22.40 11.29 -7.63
C ALA A 166 -22.99 10.32 -8.67
N SER A 167 -22.18 9.38 -9.15
CA SER A 167 -22.64 8.32 -10.06
C SER A 167 -23.27 7.15 -9.31
N VAL A 168 -22.95 7.00 -8.03
CA VAL A 168 -23.34 5.90 -7.14
C VAL A 168 -23.55 6.42 -5.72
N ASP A 169 -24.28 5.64 -4.91
CA ASP A 169 -24.50 5.91 -3.49
C ASP A 169 -23.20 5.64 -2.71
N ASP A 170 -22.51 6.69 -2.28
CA ASP A 170 -21.24 6.55 -1.55
C ASP A 170 -20.79 7.82 -0.82
N VAL A 171 -19.75 7.66 0.00
CA VAL A 171 -18.97 8.72 0.62
C VAL A 171 -18.20 9.49 -0.47
N VAL A 172 -18.15 10.82 -0.36
CA VAL A 172 -17.40 11.68 -1.27
C VAL A 172 -15.99 11.91 -0.73
N TYR A 173 -15.01 11.65 -1.59
CA TYR A 173 -13.59 11.89 -1.33
C TYR A 173 -13.03 12.97 -2.23
N VAL A 174 -12.05 13.70 -1.71
CA VAL A 174 -11.24 14.65 -2.48
C VAL A 174 -9.75 14.40 -2.26
N GLY A 175 -8.94 14.74 -3.27
CA GLY A 175 -7.50 14.57 -3.21
C GLY A 175 -6.81 15.20 -4.43
N MET A 176 -5.48 15.16 -4.41
CA MET A 176 -4.67 15.47 -5.58
C MET A 176 -4.44 14.21 -6.42
N ILE A 177 -4.35 14.37 -7.74
CA ILE A 177 -3.77 13.36 -8.63
C ILE A 177 -2.28 13.64 -8.79
N ALA A 178 -1.41 12.87 -8.12
CA ALA A 178 0.04 13.05 -8.24
C ALA A 178 0.66 12.21 -9.36
N SER A 179 0.14 11.00 -9.61
CA SER A 179 0.66 10.07 -10.61
C SER A 179 -0.43 9.15 -11.15
N SER A 180 -0.96 8.27 -10.30
CA SER A 180 -2.10 7.38 -10.55
C SER A 180 -3.12 7.50 -9.42
N ASP A 181 -4.34 6.99 -9.61
CA ASP A 181 -5.40 7.07 -8.60
C ASP A 181 -5.66 5.75 -7.85
N LEU A 182 -4.91 4.70 -8.19
CA LEU A 182 -5.12 3.33 -7.70
C LEU A 182 -4.52 3.06 -6.32
N GLY A 183 -4.05 4.09 -5.63
CA GLY A 183 -3.07 3.96 -4.57
C GLY A 183 -1.74 4.30 -5.20
N GLU A 184 -1.44 5.59 -5.16
CA GLU A 184 -0.27 6.19 -5.79
C GLU A 184 1.01 5.39 -5.52
N THR A 185 1.95 5.44 -6.46
CA THR A 185 3.26 4.85 -6.21
C THR A 185 3.84 5.47 -4.94
N TYR A 186 4.37 4.64 -4.05
CA TYR A 186 4.75 5.01 -2.68
C TYR A 186 5.69 6.23 -2.63
N GLU A 187 6.44 6.46 -3.70
CA GLU A 187 7.33 7.60 -3.92
C GLU A 187 6.63 8.90 -4.34
N SER A 188 5.50 8.88 -5.05
CA SER A 188 5.02 10.07 -5.77
C SER A 188 4.58 11.19 -4.84
N ARG A 189 4.34 10.89 -3.56
CA ARG A 189 3.98 11.87 -2.54
C ARG A 189 5.12 12.43 -1.71
N LEU A 190 6.30 11.80 -1.71
CA LEU A 190 7.40 12.16 -0.81
C LEU A 190 7.92 13.58 -1.04
N THR A 191 7.89 14.04 -2.29
CA THR A 191 8.40 15.36 -2.70
C THR A 191 7.31 16.43 -2.81
N LEU A 192 6.05 16.07 -2.54
CA LEU A 192 4.93 17.00 -2.63
C LEU A 192 4.90 17.92 -1.42
N ASP A 193 4.41 19.14 -1.61
CA ASP A 193 4.27 20.11 -0.54
C ASP A 193 3.08 21.06 -0.77
N GLY A 194 2.71 21.80 0.26
CA GLY A 194 1.61 22.76 0.26
C GLY A 194 0.26 22.13 0.57
N GLN A 195 -0.78 22.96 0.50
CA GLN A 195 -2.15 22.55 0.78
C GLN A 195 -3.15 23.41 0.01
N LEU A 196 -4.31 22.83 -0.29
CA LEU A 196 -5.48 23.59 -0.73
C LEU A 196 -6.42 23.84 0.44
N THR A 197 -7.11 24.97 0.43
CA THR A 197 -8.33 25.17 1.19
C THR A 197 -9.50 24.76 0.32
N VAL A 198 -10.22 23.71 0.71
CA VAL A 198 -11.35 23.16 -0.03
C VAL A 198 -12.63 23.44 0.74
N THR A 199 -13.64 23.93 0.04
CA THR A 199 -14.99 24.15 0.56
C THR A 199 -15.97 23.27 -0.18
N VAL A 200 -16.71 22.44 0.55
CA VAL A 200 -17.75 21.56 0.02
C VAL A 200 -19.10 22.04 0.54
N THR A 201 -20.06 22.22 -0.36
CA THR A 201 -21.46 22.56 -0.02
C THR A 201 -22.41 21.55 -0.64
N SER A 202 -23.27 20.95 0.17
CA SER A 202 -24.28 20.00 -0.30
C SER A 202 -25.47 19.89 0.65
N ALA A 203 -26.60 19.42 0.12
CA ALA A 203 -27.77 19.00 0.90
C ALA A 203 -27.77 17.48 1.18
N GLY A 204 -26.67 16.78 0.87
CA GLY A 204 -26.50 15.35 1.16
C GLY A 204 -26.45 15.02 2.65
N ASP A 205 -26.28 13.74 2.96
CA ASP A 205 -26.14 13.25 4.33
C ASP A 205 -24.69 13.38 4.83
N THR A 206 -24.49 13.29 6.14
CA THR A 206 -23.16 13.33 6.76
C THR A 206 -22.60 11.94 6.99
N VAL A 207 -21.27 11.82 6.95
CA VAL A 207 -20.47 10.63 7.28
C VAL A 207 -19.51 11.04 8.38
N PRO A 208 -19.86 10.87 9.65
CA PRO A 208 -18.99 11.29 10.73
C PRO A 208 -17.76 10.38 10.82
N THR A 209 -16.62 11.00 11.10
CA THR A 209 -15.44 10.27 11.57
C THR A 209 -15.56 10.06 13.08
N VAL A 210 -15.50 8.80 13.51
CA VAL A 210 -15.68 8.37 14.90
C VAL A 210 -14.33 7.91 15.45
N PRO A 211 -13.69 8.70 16.32
CA PRO A 211 -12.48 8.27 17.01
C PRO A 211 -12.75 7.02 17.83
N ARG A 212 -11.75 6.14 17.91
CA ARG A 212 -11.76 4.90 18.70
C ARG A 212 -12.37 5.15 20.08
N ASP A 213 -11.86 6.13 20.82
CA ASP A 213 -12.29 6.38 22.20
C ASP A 213 -13.75 6.87 22.34
N ALA A 214 -14.33 7.38 21.26
CA ALA A 214 -15.73 7.79 21.23
C ALA A 214 -16.67 6.67 20.81
N LEU A 215 -16.16 5.61 20.14
CA LEU A 215 -16.96 4.60 19.44
C LEU A 215 -18.06 3.97 20.30
N ALA A 216 -17.73 3.53 21.52
CA ALA A 216 -18.67 2.85 22.41
C ALA A 216 -19.88 3.72 22.84
N THR A 217 -19.75 5.05 22.74
CA THR A 217 -20.79 6.01 23.15
C THR A 217 -21.36 6.81 21.98
N PHE A 218 -20.79 6.63 20.78
CA PHE A 218 -21.21 7.36 19.60
C PHE A 218 -22.63 6.95 19.20
N PRO A 219 -23.53 7.90 18.88
CA PRO A 219 -24.94 7.58 18.61
C PRO A 219 -25.13 7.04 17.18
N LEU A 220 -24.61 5.84 16.91
CA LEU A 220 -24.64 5.18 15.59
C LEU A 220 -26.04 5.14 14.97
N GLY A 221 -27.08 4.91 15.77
CA GLY A 221 -28.48 4.89 15.30
C GLY A 221 -29.02 6.24 14.81
N SER A 222 -28.29 7.34 15.00
CA SER A 222 -28.64 8.67 14.48
C SER A 222 -27.92 9.02 13.18
N VAL A 223 -27.07 8.13 12.65
CA VAL A 223 -26.30 8.38 11.43
C VAL A 223 -27.18 8.23 10.19
N SER A 224 -27.52 9.35 9.54
CA SER A 224 -28.55 9.36 8.47
C SER A 224 -28.07 8.79 7.13
N SER A 225 -26.77 8.83 6.86
CA SER A 225 -26.17 8.21 5.66
C SER A 225 -26.13 6.68 5.75
N GLY A 226 -26.12 6.13 6.97
CA GLY A 226 -25.80 4.72 7.22
C GLY A 226 -24.31 4.39 7.10
N TRP A 227 -23.43 5.40 7.00
CA TRP A 227 -21.97 5.24 6.85
C TRP A 227 -21.21 6.02 7.91
N VAL A 228 -20.08 5.47 8.36
CA VAL A 228 -19.12 6.12 9.25
C VAL A 228 -17.70 5.84 8.81
N GLU A 229 -16.77 6.67 9.27
CA GLU A 229 -15.35 6.38 9.23
C GLU A 229 -14.85 6.17 10.64
N LEU A 230 -14.38 4.97 10.97
CA LEU A 230 -13.76 4.71 12.26
C LEU A 230 -12.29 5.13 12.21
N GLN A 231 -11.80 5.75 13.27
CA GLN A 231 -10.43 6.26 13.33
C GLN A 231 -9.69 5.73 14.58
N SER A 232 -8.57 5.05 14.37
CA SER A 232 -7.63 4.62 15.43
C SER A 232 -6.35 5.46 15.39
N ALA A 233 -5.28 5.04 16.07
CA ALA A 233 -4.01 5.76 16.01
C ALA A 233 -3.45 5.78 14.58
N HIS A 234 -3.43 4.61 13.92
CA HIS A 234 -2.79 4.40 12.62
C HIS A 234 -3.75 4.03 11.48
N HIS A 235 -5.05 3.85 11.76
CA HIS A 235 -6.00 3.38 10.75
C HIS A 235 -7.26 4.24 10.62
N LEU A 236 -7.81 4.21 9.40
CA LEU A 236 -9.16 4.69 9.07
C LEU A 236 -9.95 3.53 8.46
N VAL A 237 -11.16 3.25 8.94
CA VAL A 237 -12.02 2.19 8.37
C VAL A 237 -13.34 2.82 7.92
N THR A 238 -13.54 2.94 6.60
CA THR A 238 -14.80 3.43 6.04
C THR A 238 -15.78 2.26 5.89
N ILE A 239 -16.89 2.29 6.64
CA ILE A 239 -17.79 1.14 6.75
C ILE A 239 -19.25 1.57 7.02
N GLU A 240 -20.19 0.70 6.68
CA GLU A 240 -21.59 0.89 7.05
C GLU A 240 -21.83 0.77 8.56
N VAL A 241 -22.68 1.65 9.08
CA VAL A 241 -23.16 1.66 10.47
C VAL A 241 -23.73 0.30 10.88
N ALA A 242 -24.42 -0.39 9.97
CA ALA A 242 -25.02 -1.69 10.25
C ALA A 242 -23.97 -2.74 10.67
N GLU A 243 -22.80 -2.72 10.03
CA GLU A 243 -21.71 -3.65 10.35
C GLU A 243 -21.01 -3.25 11.65
N VAL A 244 -20.82 -1.95 11.89
CA VAL A 244 -20.32 -1.46 13.19
C VAL A 244 -21.23 -1.87 14.33
N VAL A 245 -22.55 -1.76 14.16
CA VAL A 245 -23.53 -2.18 15.17
C VAL A 245 -23.51 -3.70 15.38
N ALA A 246 -23.33 -4.47 14.31
CA ALA A 246 -23.27 -5.93 14.40
C ALA A 246 -22.06 -6.43 15.20
N ASP A 247 -20.93 -5.73 15.11
CA ASP A 247 -19.67 -6.11 15.75
C ASP A 247 -19.21 -5.10 16.83
N LEU A 248 -20.12 -4.29 17.37
CA LEU A 248 -19.80 -3.17 18.29
C LEU A 248 -19.01 -3.61 19.53
N ASP A 249 -19.34 -4.78 20.08
CA ASP A 249 -18.68 -5.34 21.27
C ASP A 249 -17.19 -5.64 21.02
N ALA A 250 -16.80 -5.91 19.77
CA ALA A 250 -15.42 -6.23 19.36
C ALA A 250 -14.72 -5.06 18.63
N ALA A 251 -15.48 -4.14 18.04
CA ALA A 251 -14.96 -3.13 17.12
C ALA A 251 -13.83 -2.27 17.71
N GLY A 252 -13.97 -1.81 18.96
CA GLY A 252 -12.94 -1.01 19.63
C GLY A 252 -11.62 -1.77 19.81
N ALA A 253 -11.68 -3.00 20.30
CA ALA A 253 -10.50 -3.86 20.46
C ALA A 253 -9.89 -4.28 19.12
N SER A 254 -10.72 -4.44 18.09
CA SER A 254 -10.24 -4.77 16.74
C SER A 254 -9.50 -3.60 16.10
N LEU A 255 -9.91 -2.36 16.33
CA LEU A 255 -9.11 -1.18 15.94
C LEU A 255 -7.77 -1.15 16.67
N ASP A 256 -7.76 -1.44 17.98
CA ASP A 256 -6.51 -1.56 18.75
C ASP A 256 -5.61 -2.67 18.17
N THR A 257 -6.19 -3.80 17.74
CA THR A 257 -5.44 -4.89 17.08
C THR A 257 -4.85 -4.46 15.75
N LEU A 258 -5.53 -3.65 14.95
CA LEU A 258 -4.95 -3.11 13.71
C LEU A 258 -3.77 -2.17 14.01
N ASP A 259 -3.89 -1.33 15.05
CA ASP A 259 -2.79 -0.49 15.51
C ASP A 259 -1.60 -1.36 15.97
N ASP A 260 -1.84 -2.45 16.72
CA ASP A 260 -0.80 -3.40 17.12
C ASP A 260 -0.09 -4.05 15.90
N ILE A 261 -0.83 -4.40 14.84
CA ILE A 261 -0.25 -4.91 13.58
C ILE A 261 0.67 -3.84 12.97
N TYR A 262 0.20 -2.59 12.88
CA TYR A 262 0.99 -1.47 12.35
C TYR A 262 2.27 -1.24 13.15
N ASP A 263 2.20 -1.24 14.48
CA ASP A 263 3.35 -1.00 15.34
C ASP A 263 4.41 -2.09 15.21
N VAL A 264 4.00 -3.36 15.10
CA VAL A 264 4.94 -4.47 14.88
C VAL A 264 5.63 -4.35 13.53
N GLU A 265 4.89 -3.99 12.48
CA GLU A 265 5.47 -3.81 11.14
C GLU A 265 6.36 -2.57 11.06
N ARG A 266 5.96 -1.48 11.71
CA ARG A 266 6.78 -0.26 11.87
C ARG A 266 8.05 -0.52 12.62
N GLN A 267 8.01 -1.33 13.68
CA GLN A 267 9.22 -1.74 14.40
C GLN A 267 10.16 -2.53 13.49
N LEU A 268 9.64 -3.48 12.71
CA LEU A 268 10.46 -4.27 11.79
C LEU A 268 11.07 -3.41 10.67
N ARG A 269 10.31 -2.45 10.13
CA ARG A 269 10.78 -1.54 9.07
C ARG A 269 11.72 -0.45 9.60
N GLY A 270 11.51 -0.01 10.83
CA GLY A 270 12.14 1.18 11.42
C GLY A 270 11.55 2.51 10.95
N GLN A 271 10.48 2.51 10.16
CA GLN A 271 9.81 3.71 9.64
C GLN A 271 8.37 3.38 9.20
N GLY A 272 7.42 4.29 9.43
CA GLY A 272 6.03 4.16 8.95
C GLY A 272 5.86 4.49 7.46
N PRO A 273 4.92 3.81 6.75
CA PRO A 273 4.59 4.13 5.36
C PRO A 273 3.90 5.51 5.28
N PHE A 274 3.88 6.08 4.06
CA PHE A 274 3.15 7.31 3.74
C PHE A 274 3.44 8.51 4.67
N LEU A 275 4.66 8.62 5.20
CA LEU A 275 5.03 9.68 6.16
C LEU A 275 4.17 9.62 7.43
N GLU A 276 3.98 8.41 7.96
CA GLU A 276 3.23 8.14 9.20
C GLU A 276 1.72 8.50 9.12
N GLN A 277 1.18 8.65 7.90
CA GLN A 277 -0.26 8.83 7.70
C GLN A 277 -1.04 7.59 8.08
N ARG A 278 -2.31 7.79 8.47
CA ARG A 278 -3.22 6.66 8.67
C ARG A 278 -3.44 5.87 7.39
N VAL A 279 -3.48 4.55 7.54
CA VAL A 279 -3.84 3.62 6.46
C VAL A 279 -5.35 3.45 6.43
N ARG A 280 -5.95 3.63 5.26
CA ARG A 280 -7.41 3.56 5.09
C ARG A 280 -7.82 2.18 4.59
N TRP A 281 -8.85 1.60 5.19
CA TRP A 281 -9.48 0.33 4.79
C TRP A 281 -10.85 0.63 4.21
N VAL A 282 -11.12 0.12 3.00
CA VAL A 282 -12.40 0.31 2.33
C VAL A 282 -12.94 -0.99 1.76
N LYS A 283 -14.27 -1.10 1.76
CA LYS A 283 -14.96 -2.16 1.04
C LYS A 283 -14.95 -1.89 -0.47
N ASP A 284 -14.59 -2.91 -1.24
CA ASP A 284 -14.60 -2.85 -2.68
C ASP A 284 -14.98 -4.19 -3.32
N ALA A 285 -16.15 -4.24 -3.95
CA ALA A 285 -16.60 -5.43 -4.66
C ALA A 285 -15.95 -5.59 -6.05
N THR A 286 -15.31 -4.55 -6.61
CA THR A 286 -14.77 -4.61 -7.97
C THR A 286 -13.50 -5.45 -8.05
N ILE A 287 -12.76 -5.56 -6.95
CA ILE A 287 -11.53 -6.37 -6.87
C ILE A 287 -11.79 -7.87 -6.79
N ALA A 288 -13.00 -8.30 -6.40
CA ALA A 288 -13.33 -9.69 -6.09
C ALA A 288 -13.08 -10.69 -7.24
N SER A 289 -12.95 -10.19 -8.48
CA SER A 289 -12.66 -11.01 -9.66
C SER A 289 -11.17 -11.39 -9.82
N PHE A 290 -10.26 -10.69 -9.14
CA PHE A 290 -8.81 -10.89 -9.31
C PHE A 290 -8.00 -10.82 -8.01
N ALA A 291 -8.59 -10.34 -6.91
CA ALA A 291 -7.94 -10.24 -5.62
C ALA A 291 -8.94 -10.38 -4.46
N TYR A 292 -8.46 -10.84 -3.31
CA TYR A 292 -9.22 -10.88 -2.06
C TYR A 292 -9.07 -9.57 -1.28
N MET A 293 -7.88 -9.01 -1.31
CA MET A 293 -7.56 -7.67 -0.84
C MET A 293 -6.56 -7.05 -1.83
N LEU A 294 -6.42 -5.73 -1.79
CA LEU A 294 -5.46 -5.02 -2.63
C LEU A 294 -4.81 -3.90 -1.83
N ALA A 295 -3.50 -4.04 -1.62
CA ALA A 295 -2.67 -3.06 -0.95
C ALA A 295 -2.68 -1.69 -1.63
N GLY A 296 -2.45 -0.68 -0.81
CA GLY A 296 -2.38 0.74 -1.17
C GLY A 296 -2.86 1.59 0.00
N ASN A 297 -3.03 2.89 -0.23
CA ASN A 297 -3.80 3.73 0.69
C ASN A 297 -4.93 4.43 -0.09
N PRO A 298 -6.13 3.82 -0.14
CA PRO A 298 -6.60 2.78 0.77
C PRO A 298 -6.18 1.35 0.41
N ILE A 299 -6.15 0.48 1.43
CA ILE A 299 -6.28 -0.97 1.28
C ILE A 299 -7.74 -1.29 0.96
N ARG A 300 -7.95 -2.01 -0.14
CA ARG A 300 -9.28 -2.41 -0.60
C ARG A 300 -9.55 -3.86 -0.20
N CYS A 301 -10.74 -4.09 0.33
CA CYS A 301 -11.15 -5.38 0.86
C CYS A 301 -12.42 -5.85 0.15
N VAL A 302 -12.50 -7.12 -0.23
CA VAL A 302 -13.79 -7.67 -0.69
C VAL A 302 -14.86 -7.54 0.41
N PRO A 303 -16.16 -7.45 0.05
CA PRO A 303 -17.24 -7.27 1.02
C PRO A 303 -17.26 -8.23 2.21
N GLU A 304 -16.85 -9.48 1.99
CA GLU A 304 -16.85 -10.54 3.00
C GLU A 304 -15.95 -10.22 4.21
N LEU A 305 -14.91 -9.41 4.01
CA LEU A 305 -14.03 -8.93 5.10
C LEU A 305 -14.68 -7.85 5.97
N MET A 306 -15.84 -7.33 5.58
CA MET A 306 -16.60 -6.33 6.33
C MET A 306 -17.87 -6.95 6.92
N ASN A 307 -18.57 -7.78 6.15
CA ASN A 307 -19.89 -8.30 6.51
C ASN A 307 -20.08 -9.81 6.33
N GLY A 308 -19.00 -10.54 6.02
CA GLY A 308 -19.02 -11.98 5.75
C GLY A 308 -19.04 -12.83 7.02
N VAL A 309 -18.26 -13.90 7.06
CA VAL A 309 -18.18 -14.76 8.25
C VAL A 309 -17.39 -14.07 9.36
N ALA A 310 -17.82 -14.26 10.61
CA ALA A 310 -17.21 -13.63 11.79
C ALA A 310 -15.67 -13.76 11.85
N THR A 311 -15.15 -14.93 11.47
CA THR A 311 -13.70 -15.23 11.51
C THR A 311 -12.88 -14.53 10.43
N GLN A 312 -13.47 -13.65 9.63
CA GLN A 312 -12.79 -12.89 8.58
C GLN A 312 -13.05 -11.38 8.67
N ARG A 313 -13.95 -10.92 9.54
CA ARG A 313 -14.35 -9.50 9.55
C ARG A 313 -13.29 -8.64 10.22
N ILE A 314 -13.00 -7.49 9.62
CA ILE A 314 -12.02 -6.52 10.13
C ILE A 314 -12.39 -6.02 11.54
N LEU A 315 -13.68 -5.78 11.81
CA LEU A 315 -14.14 -5.35 13.15
C LEU A 315 -14.17 -6.47 14.19
N ARG A 316 -13.71 -7.67 13.82
CA ARG A 316 -13.50 -8.82 14.71
C ARG A 316 -12.04 -9.27 14.76
N ALA A 317 -11.10 -8.48 14.24
CA ALA A 317 -9.67 -8.81 14.22
C ALA A 317 -9.10 -9.14 15.61
N SER A 318 -9.65 -8.56 16.68
CA SER A 318 -9.25 -8.84 18.07
C SER A 318 -9.61 -10.24 18.57
N GLU A 319 -10.58 -10.91 17.95
CA GLU A 319 -10.98 -12.26 18.35
C GLU A 319 -9.93 -13.28 17.91
N ALA A 320 -9.55 -14.18 18.82
CA ALA A 320 -8.50 -15.15 18.55
C ALA A 320 -8.73 -16.01 17.29
N ALA A 321 -10.00 -16.34 17.01
CA ALA A 321 -10.40 -17.16 15.87
C ALA A 321 -10.47 -16.39 14.53
N THR A 322 -10.33 -15.07 14.55
CA THR A 322 -10.32 -14.26 13.32
C THR A 322 -8.98 -14.39 12.63
N ASP A 323 -9.02 -14.66 11.33
CA ASP A 323 -7.84 -14.66 10.49
C ASP A 323 -7.39 -13.21 10.24
N ILE A 324 -6.16 -12.89 10.65
CA ILE A 324 -5.55 -11.57 10.46
C ILE A 324 -4.42 -11.59 9.42
N TRP A 325 -4.20 -12.73 8.73
CA TRP A 325 -3.16 -12.86 7.72
C TRP A 325 -3.32 -11.79 6.64
N GLY A 326 -4.52 -11.67 6.05
CA GLY A 326 -4.79 -10.69 5.00
C GLY A 326 -4.51 -9.25 5.45
N PHE A 327 -4.97 -8.85 6.64
CA PHE A 327 -4.74 -7.49 7.15
C PHE A 327 -3.25 -7.17 7.31
N SER A 328 -2.48 -8.09 7.90
CA SER A 328 -1.04 -7.88 8.03
C SER A 328 -0.28 -8.02 6.72
N HIS A 329 -0.72 -8.87 5.80
CA HIS A 329 -0.10 -9.03 4.49
C HIS A 329 -0.24 -7.75 3.65
N GLU A 330 -1.46 -7.19 3.56
CA GLU A 330 -1.68 -5.95 2.80
C GLU A 330 -1.00 -4.74 3.44
N LEU A 331 -0.90 -4.70 4.77
CA LEU A 331 -0.15 -3.67 5.46
C LEU A 331 1.36 -3.83 5.22
N GLY A 332 1.85 -5.08 5.20
CA GLY A 332 3.23 -5.43 4.91
C GLY A 332 3.67 -4.93 3.54
N HIS A 333 2.80 -4.99 2.53
CA HIS A 333 3.05 -4.38 1.22
C HIS A 333 3.34 -2.88 1.31
N LEU A 334 2.69 -2.16 2.24
CA LEU A 334 2.95 -0.73 2.42
C LEU A 334 4.31 -0.50 3.07
N PHE A 335 4.66 -1.31 4.07
CA PHE A 335 5.93 -1.20 4.77
C PHE A 335 7.12 -1.58 3.90
N THR A 336 7.02 -2.62 3.07
CA THR A 336 8.09 -3.01 2.14
C THR A 336 8.42 -1.93 1.13
N MET A 337 7.48 -1.03 0.84
CA MET A 337 7.62 0.05 -0.14
C MET A 337 7.83 1.44 0.47
N THR A 338 8.09 1.53 1.78
CA THR A 338 8.39 2.80 2.47
C THR A 338 9.58 3.51 1.81
N ASN A 339 9.46 4.83 1.63
CA ASN A 339 10.39 5.71 0.89
C ASN A 339 10.49 5.44 -0.62
N GLY A 340 9.58 4.63 -1.18
CA GLY A 340 9.50 4.44 -2.63
C GLY A 340 10.54 3.48 -3.20
N ALA A 341 11.40 2.89 -2.37
CA ALA A 341 12.26 1.78 -2.77
C ALA A 341 11.42 0.49 -2.78
N TRP A 342 11.06 0.03 -3.97
CA TRP A 342 10.27 -1.19 -4.15
C TRP A 342 10.81 -2.07 -5.30
N VAL A 343 11.75 -1.60 -6.11
CA VAL A 343 12.31 -2.41 -7.21
C VAL A 343 13.11 -3.62 -6.70
N TYR A 344 13.59 -3.59 -5.45
CA TYR A 344 14.27 -4.72 -4.82
C TYR A 344 13.37 -5.97 -4.65
N GLN A 345 12.04 -5.79 -4.66
CA GLN A 345 11.04 -6.85 -4.57
C GLN A 345 10.40 -7.18 -5.93
N TYR A 346 10.85 -6.56 -7.03
CA TYR A 346 10.20 -6.65 -8.35
C TYR A 346 10.04 -8.09 -8.87
N ASN A 347 10.96 -8.98 -8.50
CA ASN A 347 10.94 -10.36 -8.94
C ASN A 347 9.69 -11.11 -8.45
N ASN A 348 9.15 -10.73 -7.29
CA ASN A 348 7.90 -11.23 -6.74
C ASN A 348 7.48 -10.33 -5.56
N MET A 349 6.40 -9.57 -5.75
CA MET A 349 5.93 -8.60 -4.76
C MET A 349 5.21 -9.25 -3.58
N GLU A 350 4.78 -10.52 -3.69
CA GLU A 350 3.94 -11.19 -2.69
C GLU A 350 4.76 -11.92 -1.61
N SER A 351 6.07 -12.14 -1.78
CA SER A 351 6.89 -12.85 -0.80
C SER A 351 7.32 -11.97 0.37
N TRP A 352 7.71 -10.72 0.09
CA TRP A 352 8.25 -9.76 1.03
C TRP A 352 7.26 -9.32 2.13
N PRO A 353 5.98 -8.98 1.85
CA PRO A 353 5.00 -8.68 2.89
C PRO A 353 4.83 -9.82 3.90
N ASN A 354 5.04 -11.08 3.50
CA ASN A 354 4.90 -12.20 4.41
C ASN A 354 5.95 -12.22 5.54
N ILE A 355 7.11 -11.55 5.38
CA ILE A 355 8.07 -11.39 6.48
C ILE A 355 7.42 -10.58 7.61
N PHE A 356 6.74 -9.49 7.25
CA PHE A 356 5.97 -8.66 8.17
C PHE A 356 4.83 -9.46 8.79
N THR A 357 4.07 -10.19 7.97
CA THR A 357 2.97 -11.04 8.45
C THR A 357 3.40 -12.09 9.46
N LEU A 358 4.49 -12.80 9.19
CA LEU A 358 5.01 -13.79 10.14
C LEU A 358 5.49 -13.13 11.44
N ARG A 359 6.12 -11.95 11.36
CA ARG A 359 6.52 -11.18 12.55
C ARG A 359 5.30 -10.79 13.39
N VAL A 360 4.25 -10.27 12.76
CA VAL A 360 2.98 -9.94 13.42
C VAL A 360 2.36 -11.15 14.10
N LEU A 361 2.20 -12.27 13.38
CA LEU A 361 1.57 -13.47 13.94
C LEU A 361 2.32 -14.03 15.14
N ARG A 362 3.66 -13.99 15.12
CA ARG A 362 4.50 -14.43 16.24
C ARG A 362 4.39 -13.47 17.42
N THR A 363 4.53 -12.16 17.19
CA THR A 363 4.51 -11.13 18.24
C THR A 363 3.15 -11.05 18.95
N LEU A 364 2.05 -11.14 18.19
CA LEU A 364 0.70 -11.09 18.74
C LEU A 364 0.17 -12.46 19.19
N ASN A 365 0.98 -13.52 19.11
CA ASN A 365 0.61 -14.90 19.45
C ASN A 365 -0.65 -15.40 18.71
N ARG A 366 -0.69 -15.16 17.40
CA ARG A 366 -1.83 -15.45 16.50
C ARG A 366 -1.58 -16.61 15.53
N THR A 367 -0.58 -17.44 15.80
CA THR A 367 -0.22 -18.60 14.94
C THR A 367 -1.21 -19.76 15.02
N ALA A 368 -1.92 -19.93 16.14
CA ALA A 368 -2.74 -21.12 16.40
C ALA A 368 -3.90 -21.37 15.41
N PHE A 369 -4.39 -20.32 14.74
CA PHE A 369 -5.47 -20.41 13.75
C PHE A 369 -4.99 -20.20 12.31
N GLN A 370 -3.68 -20.23 12.10
CA GLN A 370 -3.06 -20.02 10.80
C GLN A 370 -2.62 -21.38 10.25
N PRO A 371 -3.39 -21.98 9.32
CA PRO A 371 -3.25 -23.40 8.98
C PRO A 371 -1.89 -23.78 8.39
N ASN A 372 -1.12 -22.81 7.90
CA ASN A 372 0.09 -23.06 7.13
C ASN A 372 1.36 -22.47 7.74
N VAL A 373 1.28 -21.78 8.90
CA VAL A 373 2.43 -21.06 9.47
C VAL A 373 3.64 -21.96 9.72
N ASP A 374 3.40 -23.21 10.09
CA ASP A 374 4.46 -24.20 10.37
C ASP A 374 4.86 -25.01 9.13
N THR A 375 4.09 -24.94 8.04
CA THR A 375 4.23 -25.82 6.86
C THR A 375 4.60 -25.10 5.57
N TYR A 376 4.71 -23.76 5.59
CA TYR A 376 5.09 -23.00 4.39
C TYR A 376 6.38 -23.50 3.74
N CYS A 377 7.29 -24.07 4.53
CA CYS A 377 8.59 -24.56 4.06
C CYS A 377 8.72 -26.07 3.91
N ASP A 378 7.62 -26.82 3.95
CA ASP A 378 7.64 -28.26 3.70
C ASP A 378 8.18 -28.62 2.31
N GLY A 379 8.05 -27.71 1.34
CA GLY A 379 8.57 -27.87 -0.03
C GLY A 379 10.07 -27.55 -0.20
N ARG A 380 10.74 -27.01 0.83
CA ARG A 380 12.12 -26.50 0.72
C ARG A 380 13.11 -27.55 0.22
N ASP A 381 13.15 -28.71 0.85
CA ASP A 381 14.14 -29.75 0.54
C ASP A 381 13.96 -30.28 -0.90
N ALA A 382 12.71 -30.38 -1.35
CA ALA A 382 12.39 -30.75 -2.72
C ALA A 382 12.87 -29.70 -3.72
N TYR A 383 12.71 -28.41 -3.40
CA TYR A 383 13.26 -27.33 -4.22
C TYR A 383 14.79 -27.36 -4.25
N LEU A 384 15.47 -27.45 -3.10
CA LEU A 384 16.93 -27.45 -3.04
C LEU A 384 17.56 -28.64 -3.79
N ALA A 385 16.89 -29.79 -3.83
CA ALA A 385 17.37 -30.97 -4.54
C ALA A 385 17.40 -30.79 -6.07
N GLY A 386 16.55 -29.94 -6.65
CA GLY A 386 16.32 -29.98 -8.10
C GLY A 386 15.52 -28.84 -8.74
N GLY A 387 14.93 -27.93 -7.96
CA GLY A 387 14.02 -26.88 -8.41
C GLY A 387 14.63 -25.90 -9.43
N ALA A 388 13.79 -25.39 -10.32
CA ALA A 388 14.19 -24.36 -11.28
C ALA A 388 13.96 -22.97 -10.67
N TYR A 389 14.78 -21.98 -11.05
CA TYR A 389 14.63 -20.59 -10.60
C TYR A 389 13.22 -20.04 -10.89
N GLU A 390 12.60 -20.40 -12.02
CA GLU A 390 11.23 -20.01 -12.37
C GLU A 390 10.20 -20.49 -11.34
N THR A 391 10.44 -21.62 -10.66
CA THR A 391 9.56 -22.06 -9.56
C THR A 391 9.72 -21.13 -8.36
N PHE A 392 10.95 -20.79 -7.99
CA PHE A 392 11.23 -19.84 -6.92
C PHE A 392 10.68 -18.45 -7.21
N LYS A 393 10.85 -17.95 -8.43
CA LYS A 393 10.37 -16.63 -8.86
C LYS A 393 8.85 -16.53 -8.77
N ASN A 394 8.14 -17.55 -9.25
CA ASN A 394 6.68 -17.49 -9.39
C ASN A 394 5.91 -17.99 -8.16
N ASP A 395 6.58 -18.63 -7.19
CA ASP A 395 5.94 -19.12 -5.96
C ASP A 395 6.39 -18.27 -4.76
N PRO A 396 5.52 -17.38 -4.24
CA PRO A 396 5.87 -16.50 -3.13
C PRO A 396 6.18 -17.27 -1.84
N PHE A 397 5.69 -18.49 -1.66
CA PHE A 397 5.96 -19.28 -0.46
C PHE A 397 7.31 -19.99 -0.54
N VAL A 398 7.72 -20.47 -1.71
CA VAL A 398 9.09 -20.99 -1.92
C VAL A 398 10.12 -19.89 -1.64
N GLN A 399 9.85 -18.68 -2.13
CA GLN A 399 10.71 -17.53 -1.88
C GLN A 399 10.65 -17.04 -0.43
N LEU A 400 9.48 -17.07 0.21
CA LEU A 400 9.37 -16.80 1.64
C LEU A 400 10.25 -17.74 2.46
N CYS A 401 10.34 -19.02 2.09
CA CYS A 401 11.21 -19.96 2.77
C CYS A 401 12.69 -19.63 2.64
N PHE A 402 13.12 -19.18 1.46
CA PHE A 402 14.46 -18.63 1.28
C PHE A 402 14.71 -17.41 2.19
N LEU A 403 13.75 -16.49 2.25
CA LEU A 403 13.83 -15.30 3.10
C LEU A 403 13.94 -15.69 4.59
N MET A 404 13.08 -16.61 5.05
CA MET A 404 13.08 -17.09 6.44
C MET A 404 14.41 -17.70 6.89
N GLU A 405 15.18 -18.33 6.00
CA GLU A 405 16.48 -18.91 6.35
C GLU A 405 17.48 -17.88 6.89
N PHE A 406 17.36 -16.61 6.50
CA PHE A 406 18.22 -15.55 7.00
C PHE A 406 17.87 -15.16 8.44
N GLU A 407 16.58 -15.09 8.78
CA GLU A 407 16.16 -14.89 10.18
C GLU A 407 16.56 -16.11 11.05
N GLU A 408 16.44 -17.33 10.51
CA GLU A 408 16.87 -18.55 11.21
C GLU A 408 18.39 -18.58 11.46
N GLN A 409 19.20 -18.14 10.50
CA GLN A 409 20.67 -18.15 10.61
C GLN A 409 21.21 -16.97 11.44
N TYR A 410 20.72 -15.76 11.18
CA TYR A 410 21.29 -14.51 11.70
C TYR A 410 20.48 -13.92 12.87
N GLY A 411 19.31 -14.50 13.17
CA GLY A 411 18.45 -14.10 14.27
C GLY A 411 17.42 -13.04 13.90
N ALA A 412 16.55 -12.74 14.87
CA ALA A 412 15.37 -11.88 14.67
C ALA A 412 15.71 -10.44 14.22
N SER A 413 16.90 -9.93 14.52
CA SER A 413 17.31 -8.57 14.13
C SER A 413 17.79 -8.45 12.68
N PHE A 414 17.94 -9.56 11.95
CA PHE A 414 18.47 -9.53 10.58
C PHE A 414 17.65 -8.59 9.67
N TYR A 415 16.33 -8.75 9.68
CA TYR A 415 15.45 -7.93 8.86
C TYR A 415 15.34 -6.49 9.33
N GLU A 416 15.47 -6.24 10.64
CA GLU A 416 15.52 -4.88 11.19
C GLU A 416 16.75 -4.14 10.64
N GLN A 417 17.92 -4.79 10.60
CA GLN A 417 19.14 -4.23 10.03
C GLN A 417 19.04 -4.04 8.51
N PHE A 418 18.50 -5.03 7.79
CA PHE A 418 18.24 -4.93 6.35
C PHE A 418 17.36 -3.71 6.05
N PHE A 419 16.22 -3.59 6.73
CA PHE A 419 15.26 -2.52 6.47
C PHE A 419 15.75 -1.15 6.94
N GLN A 420 16.44 -1.06 8.08
CA GLN A 420 17.09 0.18 8.50
C GLN A 420 18.02 0.70 7.40
N GLY A 421 18.80 -0.21 6.81
CA GLY A 421 19.67 0.12 5.70
C GLY A 421 18.95 0.47 4.39
N MET A 422 17.70 0.04 4.22
CA MET A 422 16.84 0.38 3.08
C MET A 422 16.13 1.73 3.24
N ASN A 423 16.09 2.33 4.43
CA ASN A 423 15.36 3.58 4.67
C ASN A 423 15.99 4.79 3.96
N SER A 424 17.26 4.73 3.60
CA SER A 424 17.92 5.80 2.82
C SER A 424 17.98 5.53 1.32
N GLN A 425 17.40 4.43 0.85
CA GLN A 425 17.57 3.94 -0.52
C GLN A 425 16.39 4.36 -1.40
N THR A 426 16.62 4.48 -2.70
CA THR A 426 15.59 4.68 -3.72
C THR A 426 15.63 3.58 -4.78
N ASN A 427 14.69 3.61 -5.73
CA ASN A 427 14.69 2.66 -6.86
C ASN A 427 15.93 2.81 -7.75
N GLU A 428 16.51 4.02 -7.84
CA GLU A 428 17.75 4.27 -8.56
C GLU A 428 18.93 3.51 -7.97
N ASP A 429 19.01 3.40 -6.64
CA ASP A 429 20.09 2.69 -5.94
C ASP A 429 20.10 1.18 -6.23
N VAL A 430 18.95 0.61 -6.61
CA VAL A 430 18.84 -0.81 -6.98
C VAL A 430 19.60 -1.10 -8.29
N GLY A 431 19.78 -0.08 -9.14
CA GLY A 431 20.50 -0.25 -10.41
C GLY A 431 19.80 -1.20 -11.40
N TRP A 432 18.46 -1.24 -11.38
CA TRP A 432 17.68 -2.14 -12.23
C TRP A 432 17.95 -1.91 -13.72
N ASP A 433 18.46 -2.95 -14.38
CA ASP A 433 18.80 -2.96 -15.80
C ASP A 433 17.76 -3.71 -16.66
N GLY A 434 16.65 -4.14 -16.06
CA GLY A 434 15.65 -4.98 -16.70
C GLY A 434 15.81 -6.48 -16.43
N THR A 435 16.80 -6.91 -15.65
CA THR A 435 17.08 -8.31 -15.36
C THR A 435 16.96 -8.66 -13.88
N ASP A 436 16.30 -9.78 -13.58
CA ASP A 436 16.16 -10.29 -12.20
C ASP A 436 17.50 -10.32 -11.42
N GLN A 437 18.60 -10.58 -12.12
CA GLN A 437 19.96 -10.62 -11.61
C GLN A 437 20.38 -9.29 -10.98
N ALA A 438 20.05 -8.15 -11.58
CA ALA A 438 20.36 -6.84 -11.01
C ALA A 438 19.66 -6.63 -9.66
N THR A 439 18.35 -6.92 -9.59
CA THR A 439 17.59 -6.86 -8.34
C THR A 439 18.17 -7.78 -7.28
N TRP A 440 18.51 -9.02 -7.65
CA TRP A 440 19.03 -9.99 -6.68
C TRP A 440 20.44 -9.70 -6.20
N ARG A 441 21.33 -9.18 -7.06
CA ARG A 441 22.63 -8.67 -6.63
C ARG A 441 22.48 -7.59 -5.57
N TYR A 442 21.61 -6.62 -5.82
CA TYR A 442 21.34 -5.56 -4.87
C TYR A 442 20.86 -6.13 -3.53
N VAL A 443 19.84 -6.99 -3.54
CA VAL A 443 19.33 -7.60 -2.30
C VAL A 443 20.41 -8.42 -1.59
N ARG A 444 21.22 -9.20 -2.33
CA ARG A 444 22.35 -9.97 -1.80
C ARG A 444 23.39 -9.07 -1.13
N ASP A 445 23.72 -7.93 -1.73
CA ASP A 445 24.67 -6.97 -1.15
C ASP A 445 24.11 -6.35 0.13
N ARG A 446 22.82 -5.99 0.15
CA ARG A 446 22.14 -5.52 1.37
C ARG A 446 22.07 -6.61 2.44
N PHE A 447 21.87 -7.86 2.05
CA PHE A 447 21.86 -9.02 2.96
C PHE A 447 23.25 -9.28 3.53
N ASN A 448 24.32 -9.12 2.75
CA ASN A 448 25.70 -9.21 3.24
C ASN A 448 25.97 -8.17 4.33
N LEU A 449 25.51 -6.94 4.13
CA LEU A 449 25.63 -5.88 5.13
C LEU A 449 24.86 -6.21 6.42
N ALA A 450 23.63 -6.71 6.31
CA ALA A 450 22.82 -7.09 7.48
C ALA A 450 23.33 -8.37 8.18
N ALA A 451 23.93 -9.30 7.45
CA ALA A 451 24.52 -10.53 7.99
C ALA A 451 25.92 -10.31 8.59
N GLY A 452 26.65 -9.29 8.12
CA GLY A 452 28.07 -9.09 8.43
C GLY A 452 29.01 -10.10 7.76
N GLU A 453 28.53 -10.86 6.77
CA GLU A 453 29.31 -11.86 6.01
C GLU A 453 28.79 -12.02 4.58
N ASP A 454 29.54 -12.74 3.74
CA ASP A 454 29.10 -13.05 2.37
C ASP A 454 28.04 -14.16 2.37
N THR A 455 26.83 -13.79 1.98
CA THR A 455 25.67 -14.69 1.90
C THR A 455 25.57 -15.44 0.57
N THR A 456 26.40 -15.12 -0.44
CA THR A 456 26.39 -15.71 -1.79
C THR A 456 26.23 -17.24 -1.84
N PRO A 457 26.85 -18.04 -0.95
CA PRO A 457 26.63 -19.49 -0.93
C PRO A 457 25.15 -19.90 -0.79
N ARG A 458 24.35 -19.15 -0.01
CA ARG A 458 22.92 -19.41 0.18
C ARG A 458 22.12 -19.08 -1.08
N TRP A 459 22.41 -17.95 -1.72
CA TRP A 459 21.81 -17.58 -3.01
C TRP A 459 22.05 -18.64 -4.08
N ASN A 460 23.29 -19.15 -4.16
CA ASN A 460 23.64 -20.24 -5.07
C ASN A 460 22.91 -21.55 -4.76
N ALA A 461 22.74 -21.88 -3.47
CA ALA A 461 21.98 -23.07 -3.05
C ALA A 461 20.51 -22.99 -3.50
N TRP A 462 19.93 -21.79 -3.44
CA TRP A 462 18.58 -21.51 -3.93
C TRP A 462 18.48 -21.22 -5.43
N ARG A 463 19.62 -21.26 -6.15
CA ARG A 463 19.71 -21.00 -7.60
C ARG A 463 19.16 -19.62 -7.99
N VAL A 464 19.31 -18.65 -7.10
CA VAL A 464 18.93 -17.26 -7.36
C VAL A 464 20.04 -16.61 -8.19
N PRO A 465 19.74 -15.99 -9.35
CA PRO A 465 20.76 -15.43 -10.22
C PRO A 465 21.39 -14.18 -9.58
N LEU A 466 22.72 -14.13 -9.56
CA LEU A 466 23.56 -13.01 -9.10
C LEU A 466 24.48 -12.55 -10.21
#